data_AF-A0A0A8SDH5-F1
#
_entry.id   AF-A0A0A8SDH5-F1
#
_cell.length_a   1.000
_cell.length_b   1.000
_cell.length_c   1.000
_cell.angle_alpha   90.00
_cell.angle_beta   90.00
_cell.angle_gamma   90.00
#
_symmetry.space_group_name_H-M   'P 1'
#
loop_
_entity.id
_entity.type
_entity.pdbx_description
1 polymer ?
#
loop_
_entity_poly.entity_id
_entity_poly.type
_entity_poly.pdbx_seq_one_letter_code
_entity_poly.pdbx_strand_id
1 'polypeptide(L)'
;MFTASLGVFLFGLLAAIAGGAVGAAIGGNYAFVLTGFAVIASWGIFAATGNTFGLDYLAFGPFMGPHIAFAGGVAAAIYARYRGYFEDGKDVNSPLAGLGKPDIVYVGSLFGIFGYLCQIGVSHIPWFGTHTDSVALSVLLSGLLARVVFGGLPGKGLMRGSLHNAEAFHPDATTFPQKIKPGPNGRWLEWQEKPSQLLTIGSLFGILAGGASLFLAGNVGAYLTERGFANTLAAANANSFTFGISAIVILFLITNRNMPVQHHVTNIAGLAAIQFFPILMGKTFSTYTWTATSTWDSHTWLMAFLALIIAAVFGVFTALLGEFCARLWYDRGTSHIDPPAASIWLGNTVVVSLAMLFS
;
A
#
# COMPACT_ATOMS: atom_id res chain seq x y z
N MET A 1 2.88 -9.66 -15.56
CA MET A 1 3.31 -8.90 -16.76
C MET A 1 4.80 -9.09 -17.07
N PHE A 2 5.71 -8.95 -16.09
CA PHE A 2 7.15 -8.95 -16.41
C PHE A 2 7.82 -10.31 -16.65
N THR A 3 7.06 -11.40 -16.57
CA THR A 3 7.54 -12.76 -16.83
C THR A 3 7.23 -13.24 -18.25
N ALA A 4 6.68 -12.36 -19.11
CA ALA A 4 6.26 -12.73 -20.48
C ALA A 4 7.40 -13.15 -21.41
N SER A 5 8.61 -12.63 -21.18
CA SER A 5 9.83 -13.07 -21.86
C SER A 5 11.07 -12.69 -21.04
N LEU A 6 12.22 -13.30 -21.35
CA LEU A 6 13.48 -12.92 -20.73
C LEU A 6 13.81 -11.43 -20.94
N GLY A 7 13.52 -10.88 -22.13
CA GLY A 7 13.78 -9.47 -22.41
C GLY A 7 12.95 -8.53 -21.54
N VAL A 8 11.65 -8.81 -21.38
CA VAL A 8 10.76 -8.03 -20.51
C VAL A 8 11.18 -8.14 -19.04
N PHE A 9 11.60 -9.32 -18.61
CA PHE A 9 12.11 -9.54 -17.26
C PHE A 9 13.39 -8.73 -17.00
N LEU A 10 14.38 -8.81 -17.89
CA LEU A 10 15.65 -8.08 -17.76
C LEU A 10 15.45 -6.57 -17.81
N PHE A 11 14.54 -6.09 -18.66
CA PHE A 11 14.17 -4.69 -18.70
C PHE A 11 13.54 -4.23 -17.38
N GLY A 12 12.57 -4.99 -16.86
CA GLY A 12 11.93 -4.68 -15.58
C GLY A 12 12.92 -4.74 -14.41
N LEU A 13 13.86 -5.69 -14.43
CA LEU A 13 14.91 -5.80 -13.42
C LEU A 13 15.84 -4.57 -13.44
N LEU A 14 16.26 -4.10 -14.61
CA LEU A 14 17.09 -2.90 -14.72
C LEU A 14 16.32 -1.65 -14.28
N ALA A 15 15.05 -1.54 -14.65
CA ALA A 15 14.17 -0.48 -14.16
C ALA A 15 14.01 -0.53 -12.63
N ALA A 16 13.88 -1.72 -12.04
CA ALA A 16 13.78 -1.91 -10.60
C ALA A 16 15.05 -1.51 -9.84
N ILE A 17 16.23 -1.80 -10.41
CA ILE A 17 17.52 -1.31 -9.91
C ILE A 17 17.51 0.21 -9.82
N ALA A 18 17.17 0.88 -10.93
CA ALA A 18 17.11 2.33 -11.00
C ALA A 18 16.01 2.92 -10.09
N GLY A 19 14.84 2.29 -10.02
CA GLY A 19 13.74 2.72 -9.15
C GLY A 19 14.10 2.65 -7.68
N GLY A 20 14.77 1.58 -7.25
CA GLY A 20 15.30 1.45 -5.88
C GLY A 20 16.36 2.51 -5.56
N ALA A 21 17.24 2.82 -6.53
CA ALA A 21 18.20 3.92 -6.41
C ALA A 21 17.51 5.29 -6.26
N VAL A 22 16.48 5.56 -7.08
CA VAL A 22 15.68 6.80 -6.99
C VAL A 22 15.03 6.91 -5.63
N GLY A 23 14.41 5.83 -5.14
CA GLY A 23 13.79 5.79 -3.82
C GLY A 23 14.75 6.10 -2.68
N ALA A 24 15.96 5.54 -2.72
CA ALA A 24 17.02 5.89 -1.77
C ALA A 24 17.47 7.35 -1.91
N ALA A 25 17.64 7.83 -3.14
CA ALA A 25 18.15 9.17 -3.40
C ALA A 25 17.21 10.26 -2.86
N ILE A 26 15.90 10.14 -3.12
CA ILE A 26 14.91 11.18 -2.79
C ILE A 26 14.20 10.95 -1.46
N GLY A 27 14.29 9.76 -0.88
CA GLY A 27 13.55 9.37 0.32
C GLY A 27 12.31 8.54 0.00
N GLY A 28 12.01 7.57 0.87
CA GLY A 28 10.92 6.60 0.66
C GLY A 28 9.56 7.28 0.47
N ASN A 29 9.15 8.16 1.38
CA ASN A 29 7.86 8.83 1.30
C ASN A 29 7.73 9.76 0.08
N TYR A 30 8.81 10.42 -0.35
CA TYR A 30 8.80 11.18 -1.60
C TYR A 30 8.56 10.26 -2.81
N ALA A 31 9.21 9.09 -2.85
CA ALA A 31 8.95 8.10 -3.89
C ALA A 31 7.50 7.58 -3.86
N PHE A 32 6.94 7.37 -2.66
CA PHE A 32 5.54 6.96 -2.51
C PHE A 32 4.54 8.04 -2.97
N VAL A 33 4.86 9.31 -2.77
CA VAL A 33 4.07 10.43 -3.34
C VAL A 33 4.10 10.39 -4.87
N LEU A 34 5.25 10.06 -5.49
CA LEU A 34 5.35 9.89 -6.94
C LEU A 34 4.54 8.69 -7.44
N THR A 35 4.44 7.60 -6.67
CA THR A 35 3.46 6.53 -6.92
C THR A 35 2.05 7.11 -7.02
N GLY A 36 1.66 7.97 -6.07
CA GLY A 36 0.35 8.62 -6.07
C GLY A 36 0.07 9.41 -7.34
N PHE A 37 1.01 10.25 -7.78
CA PHE A 37 0.90 10.96 -9.06
C PHE A 37 0.84 10.02 -10.25
N ALA A 38 1.65 8.96 -10.26
CA ALA A 38 1.64 7.95 -11.31
C ALA A 38 0.28 7.26 -11.40
N VAL A 39 -0.36 6.93 -10.27
CA VAL A 39 -1.71 6.35 -10.25
C VAL A 39 -2.74 7.29 -10.89
N ILE A 40 -2.73 8.57 -10.54
CA ILE A 40 -3.69 9.55 -11.09
C ILE A 40 -3.49 9.74 -12.59
N ALA A 41 -2.24 9.88 -13.03
CA ALA A 41 -1.91 9.96 -14.46
C ALA A 41 -2.34 8.68 -15.20
N SER A 42 -2.13 7.52 -14.58
CA SER A 42 -2.51 6.21 -15.15
C SER A 42 -4.02 6.06 -15.29
N TRP A 43 -4.81 6.62 -14.38
CA TRP A 43 -6.27 6.68 -14.53
C TRP A 43 -6.72 7.51 -15.73
N GLY A 44 -6.05 8.63 -16.00
CA GLY A 44 -6.32 9.43 -17.20
C GLY A 44 -6.03 8.65 -18.49
N ILE A 45 -4.88 7.97 -18.54
CA ILE A 45 -4.49 7.09 -19.66
C ILE A 45 -5.51 5.95 -19.81
N PHE A 46 -5.84 5.28 -18.71
CA PHE A 46 -6.74 4.13 -18.68
C PHE A 46 -8.14 4.51 -19.15
N ALA A 47 -8.72 5.59 -18.62
CA ALA A 47 -10.05 6.05 -19.04
C ALA A 47 -10.08 6.47 -20.52
N ALA A 48 -9.00 7.04 -21.05
CA ALA A 48 -8.93 7.46 -22.44
C ALA A 48 -8.72 6.30 -23.43
N THR A 49 -7.98 5.26 -23.04
CA THR A 49 -7.45 4.25 -23.98
C THR A 49 -7.91 2.82 -23.69
N GLY A 50 -8.43 2.54 -22.50
CA GLY A 50 -8.67 1.18 -21.99
C GLY A 50 -7.40 0.40 -21.63
N ASN A 51 -6.21 1.00 -21.73
CA ASN A 51 -4.94 0.33 -21.48
C ASN A 51 -4.46 0.53 -20.04
N THR A 52 -4.08 -0.55 -19.37
CA THR A 52 -3.61 -0.57 -17.97
C THR A 52 -2.10 -0.35 -17.82
N PHE A 53 -1.33 -0.13 -18.90
CA PHE A 53 0.12 -0.02 -18.82
C PHE A 53 0.60 1.04 -17.81
N GLY A 54 -0.14 2.15 -17.66
CA GLY A 54 0.17 3.15 -16.65
C GLY A 54 0.14 2.55 -15.24
N LEU A 55 -0.92 1.81 -14.92
CA LEU A 55 -1.08 1.15 -13.63
C LEU A 55 -0.03 0.04 -13.47
N ASP A 56 0.14 -0.82 -14.49
CA ASP A 56 0.96 -2.03 -14.42
C ASP A 56 2.47 -1.76 -14.48
N TYR A 57 2.89 -0.70 -15.17
CA TYR A 57 4.30 -0.37 -15.38
C TYR A 57 4.75 0.85 -14.57
N LEU A 58 3.98 1.94 -14.61
CA LEU A 58 4.39 3.20 -13.99
C LEU A 58 4.08 3.21 -12.49
N ALA A 59 2.82 2.95 -12.11
CA ALA A 59 2.35 3.10 -10.74
C ALA A 59 2.70 1.89 -9.86
N PHE A 60 2.40 0.67 -10.30
CA PHE A 60 2.58 -0.56 -9.52
C PHE A 60 3.62 -1.51 -10.14
N GLY A 61 4.39 -1.03 -11.10
CA GLY A 61 5.48 -1.76 -11.75
C GLY A 61 6.88 -1.33 -11.29
N PRO A 62 7.93 -1.67 -12.06
CA PRO A 62 9.33 -1.45 -11.71
C PRO A 62 9.74 0.03 -11.69
N PHE A 63 8.87 0.96 -12.11
CA PHE A 63 9.16 2.38 -12.14
C PHE A 63 8.89 3.06 -10.78
N MET A 64 7.62 3.29 -10.41
CA MET A 64 7.23 3.90 -9.12
C MET A 64 6.48 2.93 -8.19
N GLY A 65 6.55 1.62 -8.47
CA GLY A 65 5.97 0.62 -7.58
C GLY A 65 6.48 0.79 -6.14
N PRO A 66 5.60 0.84 -5.12
CA PRO A 66 6.03 1.00 -3.74
C PRO A 66 7.01 -0.09 -3.26
N HIS A 67 6.84 -1.31 -3.77
CA HIS A 67 7.74 -2.44 -3.50
C HIS A 67 9.14 -2.25 -4.08
N ILE A 68 9.35 -1.26 -4.94
CA ILE A 68 10.63 -0.93 -5.58
C ILE A 68 11.22 0.33 -4.97
N ALA A 69 10.55 1.46 -5.20
CA ALA A 69 11.10 2.77 -4.89
C ALA A 69 10.94 3.09 -3.40
N PHE A 70 9.73 3.04 -2.85
CA PHE A 70 9.49 3.28 -1.42
C PHE A 70 10.26 2.26 -0.56
N ALA A 71 10.14 0.97 -0.85
CA ALA A 71 10.83 -0.09 -0.12
C ALA A 71 12.37 0.02 -0.22
N GLY A 72 12.90 0.41 -1.39
CA GLY A 72 14.32 0.71 -1.58
C GLY A 72 14.78 1.89 -0.71
N GLY A 73 13.99 2.98 -0.68
CA GLY A 73 14.26 4.14 0.16
C GLY A 73 14.22 3.82 1.65
N VAL A 74 13.24 3.02 2.08
CA VAL A 74 13.16 2.50 3.46
C VAL A 74 14.43 1.72 3.79
N ALA A 75 14.78 0.68 3.02
CA ALA A 75 15.94 -0.15 3.32
C ALA A 75 17.25 0.64 3.34
N ALA A 76 17.40 1.61 2.44
CA ALA A 76 18.54 2.51 2.40
C ALA A 76 18.65 3.37 3.67
N ALA A 77 17.54 3.88 4.22
CA ALA A 77 17.55 4.65 5.47
C ALA A 77 17.98 3.78 6.67
N ILE A 78 17.49 2.53 6.72
CA ILE A 78 17.88 1.56 7.76
C ILE A 78 19.38 1.27 7.67
N TYR A 79 19.89 1.05 6.46
CA TYR A 79 21.30 0.83 6.21
C TYR A 79 22.17 2.07 6.52
N ALA A 80 21.70 3.27 6.16
CA ALA A 80 22.39 4.52 6.48
C ALA A 80 22.56 4.68 8.00
N ARG A 81 21.52 4.37 8.78
CA ARG A 81 21.59 4.35 10.23
C ARG A 81 22.55 3.27 10.72
N TYR A 82 22.46 2.06 10.19
CA TYR A 82 23.36 0.95 10.53
C TYR A 82 24.85 1.33 10.37
N ARG A 83 25.17 2.12 9.34
CA ARG A 83 26.51 2.65 9.07
C ARG A 83 26.90 3.86 9.92
N GLY A 84 26.00 4.37 10.75
CA GLY A 84 26.22 5.56 11.57
C GLY A 84 26.19 6.87 10.79
N TYR A 85 25.63 6.88 9.57
CA TYR A 85 25.51 8.08 8.73
C TYR A 85 24.14 8.75 8.85
N PHE A 86 23.24 8.18 9.65
CA PHE A 86 21.86 8.62 9.78
C PHE A 86 21.37 8.31 11.19
N GLU A 87 20.57 9.21 11.78
CA GLU A 87 20.20 9.12 13.20
C GLU A 87 19.10 8.09 13.44
N ASP A 88 18.05 8.14 12.62
CA ASP A 88 16.84 7.34 12.80
C ASP A 88 16.52 6.47 11.57
N GLY A 89 16.45 5.16 11.76
CA GLY A 89 16.11 4.21 10.69
C GLY A 89 14.62 4.15 10.42
N LYS A 90 13.80 4.87 11.21
CA LYS A 90 12.37 5.07 10.98
C LYS A 90 12.09 6.26 10.06
N ASP A 91 13.03 7.19 9.94
CA ASP A 91 12.90 8.33 9.02
C ASP A 91 13.03 7.86 7.57
N VAL A 92 11.89 7.87 6.89
CA VAL A 92 11.74 7.53 5.47
C VAL A 92 11.44 8.77 4.61
N ASN A 93 11.52 9.97 5.19
CA ASN A 93 11.29 11.24 4.51
C ASN A 93 12.57 11.81 3.92
N SER A 94 13.69 11.67 4.64
CA SER A 94 14.95 12.34 4.28
C SER A 94 15.54 11.85 2.94
N PRO A 95 15.95 12.77 2.04
CA PRO A 95 16.70 12.42 0.83
C PRO A 95 18.12 11.95 1.14
N LEU A 96 18.41 10.66 0.96
CA LEU A 96 19.70 10.08 1.37
C LEU A 96 20.85 10.40 0.40
N ALA A 97 20.53 10.88 -0.82
CA ALA A 97 21.56 11.36 -1.74
C ALA A 97 22.40 12.50 -1.12
N GLY A 98 21.81 13.31 -0.24
CA GLY A 98 22.49 14.39 0.47
C GLY A 98 23.62 13.91 1.40
N LEU A 99 23.65 12.63 1.76
CA LEU A 99 24.73 12.04 2.57
C LEU A 99 26.04 11.88 1.78
N GLY A 100 26.01 11.94 0.45
CA GLY A 100 27.19 11.77 -0.40
C GLY A 100 27.83 10.38 -0.30
N LYS A 101 27.03 9.35 0.02
CA LYS A 101 27.46 7.96 0.22
C LYS A 101 26.81 7.03 -0.83
N PRO A 102 27.53 6.66 -1.91
CA PRO A 102 26.97 5.84 -2.98
C PRO A 102 26.47 4.46 -2.53
N ASP A 103 27.09 3.87 -1.50
CA ASP A 103 26.68 2.57 -0.97
C ASP A 103 25.25 2.58 -0.42
N ILE A 104 24.76 3.70 0.10
CA ILE A 104 23.36 3.84 0.54
C ILE A 104 22.40 3.74 -0.64
N VAL A 105 22.73 4.37 -1.77
CA VAL A 105 21.92 4.32 -3.01
C VAL A 105 21.95 2.92 -3.63
N TYR A 106 23.10 2.24 -3.58
CA TYR A 106 23.19 0.86 -4.03
C TYR A 106 22.37 -0.10 -3.17
N VAL A 107 22.28 0.10 -1.86
CA VAL A 107 21.36 -0.68 -1.02
C VAL A 107 19.91 -0.46 -1.44
N GLY A 108 19.50 0.77 -1.76
CA GLY A 108 18.20 1.03 -2.37
C GLY A 108 17.96 0.23 -3.65
N SER A 109 18.97 0.16 -4.52
CA SER A 109 18.92 -0.63 -5.76
C SER A 109 18.75 -2.13 -5.51
N LEU A 110 19.48 -2.68 -4.52
CA LEU A 110 19.36 -4.09 -4.13
C LEU A 110 17.97 -4.42 -3.61
N PHE A 111 17.36 -3.51 -2.85
CA PHE A 111 15.99 -3.69 -2.39
C PHE A 111 14.95 -3.45 -3.48
N GLY A 112 15.25 -2.64 -4.50
CA GLY A 112 14.48 -2.60 -5.75
C GLY A 112 14.46 -3.96 -6.46
N ILE A 113 15.61 -4.61 -6.60
CA ILE A 113 15.70 -5.99 -7.14
C ILE A 113 14.88 -6.95 -6.28
N PHE A 114 15.08 -6.94 -4.96
CA PHE A 114 14.38 -7.83 -4.05
C PHE A 114 12.86 -7.65 -4.17
N GLY A 115 12.37 -6.41 -4.15
CA GLY A 115 10.96 -6.10 -4.31
C GLY A 115 10.38 -6.64 -5.61
N TYR A 116 11.08 -6.44 -6.73
CA TYR A 116 10.67 -6.92 -8.04
C TYR A 116 10.53 -8.44 -8.09
N LEU A 117 11.55 -9.16 -7.60
CA LEU A 117 11.54 -10.62 -7.56
C LEU A 117 10.52 -11.16 -6.56
N CYS A 118 10.37 -10.50 -5.40
CA CYS A 118 9.42 -10.86 -4.36
C CYS A 118 7.98 -10.73 -4.87
N GLN A 119 7.64 -9.61 -5.53
CA GLN A 119 6.30 -9.39 -6.07
C GLN A 119 5.97 -10.42 -7.15
N ILE A 120 6.91 -10.69 -8.06
CA ILE A 120 6.78 -11.76 -9.04
C ILE A 120 6.55 -13.10 -8.35
N GLY A 121 7.38 -13.46 -7.37
CA GLY A 121 7.25 -14.71 -6.62
C GLY A 121 5.88 -14.87 -5.98
N VAL A 122 5.42 -13.85 -5.22
CA VAL A 122 4.11 -13.86 -4.56
C VAL A 122 2.97 -14.00 -5.56
N SER A 123 3.01 -13.25 -6.67
CA SER A 123 1.94 -13.29 -7.69
C SER A 123 1.81 -14.64 -8.40
N HIS A 124 2.84 -15.50 -8.35
CA HIS A 124 2.81 -16.85 -8.92
C HIS A 124 2.45 -17.95 -7.90
N ILE A 125 2.22 -17.60 -6.62
CA ILE A 125 1.76 -18.59 -5.64
C ILE A 125 0.31 -18.97 -5.98
N PRO A 126 0.01 -20.26 -6.24
CA PRO A 126 -1.33 -20.70 -6.61
C PRO A 126 -2.37 -20.26 -5.59
N TRP A 127 -3.51 -19.75 -6.08
CA TRP A 127 -4.58 -19.12 -5.30
C TRP A 127 -4.15 -17.83 -4.59
N PHE A 128 -3.11 -17.86 -3.76
CA PHE A 128 -2.73 -16.71 -2.95
C PHE A 128 -2.34 -15.49 -3.80
N GLY A 129 -1.57 -15.67 -4.87
CA GLY A 129 -1.08 -14.58 -5.72
C GLY A 129 -2.18 -13.78 -6.43
N THR A 130 -3.36 -14.39 -6.65
CA THR A 130 -4.53 -13.74 -7.25
C THR A 130 -5.56 -13.26 -6.22
N HIS A 131 -5.38 -13.62 -4.95
CA HIS A 131 -6.30 -13.32 -3.85
C HIS A 131 -5.59 -12.56 -2.71
N THR A 132 -4.57 -11.77 -3.07
CA THR A 132 -3.82 -10.96 -2.13
C THR A 132 -3.22 -9.74 -2.82
N ASP A 133 -2.78 -8.75 -2.04
CA ASP A 133 -1.99 -7.65 -2.56
C ASP A 133 -0.49 -8.02 -2.54
N SER A 134 0.01 -8.49 -3.69
CA SER A 134 1.41 -8.90 -3.84
C SER A 134 2.41 -7.75 -3.71
N VAL A 135 2.00 -6.52 -4.06
CA VAL A 135 2.85 -5.33 -3.94
C VAL A 135 3.03 -4.95 -2.48
N ALA A 136 1.93 -4.84 -1.73
CA ALA A 136 1.96 -4.51 -0.32
C ALA A 136 2.68 -5.56 0.52
N LEU A 137 2.49 -6.86 0.23
CA LEU A 137 3.27 -7.92 0.87
C LEU A 137 4.77 -7.78 0.58
N SER A 138 5.14 -7.43 -0.65
CA SER A 138 6.55 -7.25 -1.01
C SER A 138 7.19 -6.05 -0.31
N VAL A 139 6.45 -4.96 -0.10
CA VAL A 139 6.91 -3.83 0.74
C VAL A 139 7.15 -4.29 2.18
N LEU A 140 6.20 -5.01 2.78
CA LEU A 140 6.33 -5.53 4.14
C LEU A 140 7.56 -6.45 4.28
N LEU A 141 7.70 -7.42 3.38
CA LEU A 141 8.83 -8.35 3.38
C LEU A 141 10.17 -7.64 3.19
N SER A 142 10.20 -6.58 2.37
CA SER A 142 11.39 -5.74 2.21
C SER A 142 11.77 -5.03 3.50
N GLY A 143 10.80 -4.41 4.19
CA GLY A 143 11.03 -3.76 5.48
C GLY A 143 11.49 -4.73 6.57
N LEU A 144 10.87 -5.93 6.62
CA LEU A 144 11.27 -7.00 7.54
C LEU A 144 12.68 -7.49 7.27
N LEU A 145 13.04 -7.72 6.00
CA LEU A 145 14.38 -8.12 5.61
C LEU A 145 15.41 -7.04 5.98
N ALA A 146 15.16 -5.79 5.62
CA ALA A 146 16.03 -4.68 5.97
C ALA A 146 16.20 -4.53 7.49
N ARG A 147 15.12 -4.73 8.27
CA ARG A 147 15.19 -4.75 9.73
C ARG A 147 16.08 -5.87 10.23
N VAL A 148 15.91 -7.11 9.76
CA VAL A 148 16.71 -8.24 10.23
C VAL A 148 18.19 -8.04 9.90
N VAL A 149 18.48 -7.61 8.67
CA VAL A 149 19.86 -7.46 8.16
C VAL A 149 20.56 -6.25 8.79
N PHE A 150 19.91 -5.08 8.82
CA PHE A 150 20.55 -3.80 9.16
C PHE A 150 19.98 -3.14 10.43
N GLY A 151 18.86 -3.60 10.97
CA GLY A 151 18.17 -2.96 12.10
C GLY A 151 18.87 -3.08 13.46
N GLY A 152 20.06 -3.70 13.53
CA GLY A 152 20.86 -3.73 14.75
C GLY A 152 21.35 -2.34 15.18
N LEU A 153 21.93 -2.23 16.38
CA LEU A 153 22.67 -1.01 16.74
C LEU A 153 23.90 -0.86 15.85
N PRO A 154 24.29 0.38 15.49
CA PRO A 154 25.49 0.64 14.68
C PRO A 154 26.71 -0.07 15.28
N GLY A 155 27.52 -0.69 14.41
CA GLY A 155 28.73 -1.41 14.82
C GLY A 155 28.53 -2.82 15.41
N LYS A 156 27.28 -3.31 15.58
CA LYS A 156 27.02 -4.68 16.08
C LYS A 156 27.19 -5.79 15.02
N GLY A 157 27.36 -5.43 13.75
CA GLY A 157 27.44 -6.36 12.61
C GLY A 157 26.09 -6.63 11.94
N LEU A 158 26.13 -7.28 10.77
CA LEU A 158 24.95 -7.64 9.99
C LEU A 158 24.12 -8.72 10.69
N MET A 159 22.83 -8.82 10.34
CA MET A 159 21.91 -9.83 10.84
C MET A 159 21.74 -9.81 12.37
N ARG A 160 21.91 -8.64 12.98
CA ARG A 160 21.71 -8.40 14.42
C ARG A 160 20.46 -7.58 14.73
N GLY A 161 19.63 -7.30 13.72
CA GLY A 161 18.36 -6.62 13.94
C GLY A 161 17.32 -7.54 14.55
N SER A 162 16.40 -6.96 15.31
CA SER A 162 15.26 -7.66 15.87
C SER A 162 13.95 -7.07 15.34
N LEU A 163 12.94 -7.92 15.20
CA LEU A 163 11.57 -7.48 14.91
C LEU A 163 11.01 -6.65 16.09
N HIS A 164 11.33 -7.08 17.31
CA HIS A 164 10.85 -6.47 18.53
C HIS A 164 12.00 -6.28 19.52
N ASN A 165 12.07 -5.12 20.16
CA ASN A 165 13.04 -4.83 21.20
C ASN A 165 12.35 -4.79 22.56
N ALA A 166 12.87 -5.51 23.55
CA ALA A 166 12.23 -5.72 24.85
C ALA A 166 11.98 -4.40 25.59
N GLU A 167 12.94 -3.48 25.50
CA GLU A 167 12.93 -2.12 26.04
C GLU A 167 11.85 -1.22 25.44
N ALA A 168 11.28 -1.61 24.29
CA ALA A 168 10.22 -0.85 23.65
C ALA A 168 8.84 -1.25 24.19
N PHE A 169 8.68 -2.42 24.82
CA PHE A 169 7.39 -2.82 25.40
C PHE A 169 7.10 -2.06 26.70
N HIS A 170 5.82 -1.85 26.99
CA HIS A 170 5.43 -1.16 28.21
C HIS A 170 5.89 -1.96 29.45
N PRO A 171 6.63 -1.33 30.39
CA PRO A 171 7.05 -2.00 31.62
C PRO A 171 5.83 -2.41 32.42
N ASP A 172 5.94 -3.52 33.15
CA ASP A 172 4.93 -4.05 34.08
C ASP A 172 3.57 -4.43 33.47
N ALA A 173 3.44 -4.39 32.14
CA ALA A 173 2.24 -4.83 31.44
C ALA A 173 2.14 -6.37 31.43
N THR A 174 1.05 -6.89 31.98
CA THR A 174 0.80 -8.34 32.06
C THR A 174 0.00 -8.87 30.86
N THR A 175 -0.80 -8.02 30.21
CA THR A 175 -1.61 -8.40 29.04
C THR A 175 -0.98 -7.91 27.73
N PHE A 176 -1.19 -8.65 26.64
CA PHE A 176 -0.66 -8.28 25.32
C PHE A 176 -1.13 -6.88 24.84
N PRO A 177 -2.42 -6.50 24.92
CA PRO A 177 -2.86 -5.16 24.52
C PRO A 177 -2.18 -4.03 25.31
N GLN A 178 -1.90 -4.25 26.59
CA GLN A 178 -1.17 -3.29 27.41
C GLN A 178 0.32 -3.22 27.01
N LYS A 179 0.94 -4.37 26.71
CA LYS A 179 2.35 -4.45 26.29
C LYS A 179 2.63 -3.65 25.02
N ILE A 180 1.70 -3.66 24.07
CA ILE A 180 1.83 -2.99 22.76
C ILE A 180 1.22 -1.58 22.74
N LYS A 181 0.78 -1.03 23.88
CA LYS A 181 0.22 0.32 23.93
C LYS A 181 1.27 1.35 23.43
N PRO A 182 0.87 2.37 22.66
CA PRO A 182 1.77 3.44 22.25
C PRO A 182 2.44 4.07 23.48
N GLY A 183 3.74 4.29 23.41
CA GLY A 183 4.57 4.78 24.50
C GLY A 183 5.49 5.91 24.04
N PRO A 184 6.23 6.56 24.95
CA PRO A 184 7.08 7.71 24.61
C PRO A 184 8.22 7.35 23.63
N ASN A 185 8.59 6.06 23.53
CA ASN A 185 9.73 5.59 22.75
C ASN A 185 9.37 5.10 21.33
N GLY A 186 8.17 5.44 20.83
CA GLY A 186 7.76 5.10 19.47
C GLY A 186 6.26 5.23 19.29
N ARG A 187 5.85 6.19 18.47
CA ARG A 187 4.48 6.39 18.00
C ARG A 187 4.56 6.73 16.52
N TRP A 188 3.86 5.96 15.68
CA TRP A 188 3.86 6.18 14.25
C TRP A 188 3.08 7.45 13.85
N LEU A 189 1.82 7.56 14.29
CA LEU A 189 0.95 8.71 13.99
C LEU A 189 0.20 9.15 15.23
N GLU A 190 0.82 10.00 16.05
CA GLU A 190 0.28 10.43 17.34
C GLU A 190 -1.09 11.12 17.26
N TRP A 191 -1.41 11.71 16.11
CA TRP A 191 -2.67 12.37 15.81
C TRP A 191 -3.70 11.45 15.15
N GLN A 192 -3.37 10.18 14.90
CA GLN A 192 -4.21 9.19 14.23
C GLN A 192 -4.10 7.78 14.85
N GLU A 193 -4.07 7.68 16.19
CA GLU A 193 -3.90 6.41 16.92
C GLU A 193 -5.06 6.08 17.89
N LYS A 194 -5.92 7.06 18.20
CA LYS A 194 -7.02 6.88 19.16
C LYS A 194 -8.23 6.23 18.50
N PRO A 195 -9.02 5.42 19.22
CA PRO A 195 -10.20 4.75 18.65
C PRO A 195 -11.15 5.69 17.91
N SER A 196 -11.47 6.87 18.47
CA SER A 196 -12.34 7.83 17.80
C SER A 196 -11.73 8.41 16.51
N GLN A 197 -10.40 8.61 16.46
CA GLN A 197 -9.70 9.07 15.27
C GLN A 197 -9.72 7.99 14.18
N LEU A 198 -9.41 6.74 14.56
CA LEU A 198 -9.42 5.59 13.65
C LEU A 198 -10.82 5.30 13.12
N LEU A 199 -11.86 5.37 13.97
CA LEU A 199 -13.25 5.24 13.56
C LEU A 199 -13.66 6.33 12.57
N THR A 200 -13.28 7.58 12.85
CA THR A 200 -13.64 8.73 12.00
C THR A 200 -12.95 8.66 10.64
N ILE A 201 -11.62 8.49 10.63
CA ILE A 201 -10.84 8.37 9.37
C ILE A 201 -11.29 7.12 8.61
N GLY A 202 -11.34 5.96 9.29
CA GLY A 202 -11.72 4.70 8.68
C GLY A 202 -13.08 4.74 8.02
N SER A 203 -14.11 5.20 8.72
CA SER A 203 -15.46 5.23 8.17
C SER A 203 -15.64 6.28 7.07
N LEU A 204 -15.28 7.54 7.32
CA LEU A 204 -15.57 8.64 6.39
C LEU A 204 -14.71 8.57 5.12
N PHE A 205 -13.42 8.27 5.25
CA PHE A 205 -12.57 8.07 4.07
C PHE A 205 -12.89 6.73 3.38
N GLY A 206 -13.39 5.74 4.13
CA GLY A 206 -13.92 4.51 3.56
C GLY A 206 -15.13 4.75 2.67
N ILE A 207 -16.11 5.53 3.13
CA ILE A 207 -17.28 5.93 2.33
C ILE A 207 -16.85 6.71 1.09
N LEU A 208 -15.96 7.70 1.26
CA LEU A 208 -15.43 8.49 0.15
C LEU A 208 -14.78 7.59 -0.91
N ALA A 209 -13.95 6.65 -0.48
CA ALA A 209 -13.26 5.73 -1.37
C ALA A 209 -14.20 4.73 -2.05
N GLY A 210 -15.16 4.18 -1.31
CA GLY A 210 -16.19 3.31 -1.86
C GLY A 210 -17.01 4.02 -2.93
N GLY A 211 -17.44 5.26 -2.66
CA GLY A 211 -18.21 6.08 -3.60
C GLY A 211 -17.44 6.36 -4.88
N ALA A 212 -16.22 6.89 -4.77
CA ALA A 212 -15.37 7.12 -5.93
C ALA A 212 -15.11 5.84 -6.73
N SER A 213 -14.88 4.71 -6.06
CA SER A 213 -14.65 3.44 -6.73
C SER A 213 -15.88 2.98 -7.52
N LEU A 214 -17.07 3.01 -6.91
CA LEU A 214 -18.33 2.65 -7.59
C LEU A 214 -18.62 3.55 -8.80
N PHE A 215 -18.36 4.87 -8.68
CA PHE A 215 -18.54 5.80 -9.79
C PHE A 215 -17.58 5.53 -10.95
N LEU A 216 -16.32 5.22 -10.65
CA LEU A 216 -15.33 4.84 -11.67
C LEU A 216 -15.72 3.52 -12.32
N ALA A 217 -16.07 2.51 -11.54
CA ALA A 217 -16.50 1.21 -12.04
C ALA A 217 -17.74 1.30 -12.93
N GLY A 218 -18.76 2.07 -12.53
CA GLY A 218 -19.97 2.27 -13.33
C GLY A 218 -19.72 3.09 -14.61
N ASN A 219 -19.19 4.31 -14.48
CA ASN A 219 -19.11 5.24 -15.62
C ASN A 219 -17.95 4.92 -16.57
N VAL A 220 -16.74 4.67 -16.04
CA VAL A 220 -15.60 4.28 -16.89
C VAL A 220 -15.81 2.85 -17.40
N GLY A 221 -16.35 1.95 -16.58
CA GLY A 221 -16.65 0.58 -17.01
C GLY A 221 -17.66 0.51 -18.15
N ALA A 222 -18.77 1.24 -18.06
CA ALA A 222 -19.74 1.32 -19.16
C ALA A 222 -19.10 1.86 -20.44
N TYR A 223 -18.37 2.98 -20.33
CA TYR A 223 -17.67 3.61 -21.46
C TYR A 223 -16.67 2.69 -22.17
N LEU A 224 -15.91 1.89 -21.40
CA LEU A 224 -14.94 0.93 -21.93
C LEU A 224 -15.62 -0.31 -22.51
N THR A 225 -16.71 -0.79 -21.89
CA THR A 225 -17.51 -1.91 -22.40
C THR A 225 -18.05 -1.62 -23.80
N GLU A 226 -18.59 -0.41 -24.02
CA GLU A 226 -19.06 0.04 -25.33
C GLU A 226 -17.97 0.03 -26.41
N ARG A 227 -16.70 0.09 -26.01
CA ARG A 227 -15.53 0.04 -26.90
C ARG A 227 -14.93 -1.36 -27.04
N GLY A 228 -15.61 -2.38 -26.52
CA GLY A 228 -15.21 -3.78 -26.63
C GLY A 228 -14.17 -4.23 -25.60
N PHE A 229 -13.90 -3.44 -24.56
CA PHE A 229 -13.06 -3.87 -23.44
C PHE A 229 -13.87 -4.71 -22.45
N ALA A 230 -13.17 -5.44 -21.58
CA ALA A 230 -13.81 -6.26 -20.55
C ALA A 230 -14.62 -5.41 -19.57
N ASN A 231 -15.86 -5.82 -19.31
CA ASN A 231 -16.81 -5.10 -18.46
C ASN A 231 -16.33 -4.88 -17.01
N THR A 232 -15.51 -5.79 -16.48
CA THR A 232 -14.96 -5.70 -15.12
C THR A 232 -13.65 -4.91 -15.04
N LEU A 233 -13.10 -4.43 -16.17
CA LEU A 233 -11.75 -3.87 -16.24
C LEU A 233 -11.60 -2.60 -15.38
N ALA A 234 -12.56 -1.68 -15.46
CA ALA A 234 -12.53 -0.47 -14.63
C ALA A 234 -12.74 -0.79 -13.16
N ALA A 235 -13.69 -1.68 -12.86
CA ALA A 235 -13.99 -2.12 -11.50
C ALA A 235 -12.75 -2.74 -10.83
N ALA A 236 -12.02 -3.61 -11.53
CA ALA A 236 -10.84 -4.29 -11.03
C ALA A 236 -9.70 -3.35 -10.61
N ASN A 237 -9.72 -2.10 -11.08
CA ASN A 237 -8.71 -1.10 -10.76
C ASN A 237 -9.24 0.03 -9.86
N ALA A 238 -10.56 0.19 -9.72
CA ALA A 238 -11.24 1.39 -9.20
C ALA A 238 -10.72 1.89 -7.83
N ASN A 239 -10.41 0.95 -6.94
CA ASN A 239 -9.87 1.22 -5.59
C ASN A 239 -8.51 1.95 -5.61
N SER A 240 -7.73 1.80 -6.69
CA SER A 240 -6.42 2.45 -6.81
C SER A 240 -6.54 3.97 -6.90
N PHE A 241 -7.64 4.53 -7.43
CA PHE A 241 -7.75 5.98 -7.64
C PHE A 241 -7.65 6.77 -6.32
N THR A 242 -8.43 6.40 -5.32
CA THR A 242 -8.42 7.06 -4.02
C THR A 242 -7.17 6.71 -3.21
N PHE A 243 -6.59 5.52 -3.42
CA PHE A 243 -5.23 5.22 -2.94
C PHE A 243 -4.22 6.23 -3.47
N GLY A 244 -4.26 6.56 -4.77
CA GLY A 244 -3.37 7.54 -5.39
C GLY A 244 -3.50 8.94 -4.77
N ILE A 245 -4.74 9.40 -4.56
CA ILE A 245 -5.02 10.67 -3.86
C ILE A 245 -4.43 10.64 -2.45
N SER A 246 -4.69 9.58 -1.69
CA SER A 246 -4.19 9.41 -0.32
C SER A 246 -2.65 9.32 -0.26
N ALA A 247 -2.00 8.76 -1.28
CA ALA A 247 -0.55 8.75 -1.39
C ALA A 247 0.01 10.16 -1.63
N ILE A 248 -0.64 10.99 -2.45
CA ILE A 248 -0.25 12.39 -2.66
C ILE A 248 -0.36 13.20 -1.36
N VAL A 249 -1.34 12.91 -0.49
CA VAL A 249 -1.49 13.61 0.81
C VAL A 249 -0.24 13.46 1.70
N ILE A 250 0.56 12.39 1.53
CA ILE A 250 1.83 12.20 2.24
C ILE A 250 2.84 13.31 1.92
N LEU A 251 2.72 14.00 0.79
CA LEU A 251 3.55 15.16 0.48
C LEU A 251 3.52 16.19 1.61
N PHE A 252 2.33 16.45 2.14
CA PHE A 252 2.14 17.41 3.21
C PHE A 252 2.68 16.91 4.55
N LEU A 253 2.66 15.59 4.78
CA LEU A 253 3.31 14.97 5.95
C LEU A 253 4.82 15.25 5.93
N ILE A 254 5.45 15.12 4.76
CA ILE A 254 6.88 15.39 4.60
C ILE A 254 7.20 16.88 4.83
N THR A 255 6.26 17.79 4.56
CA THR A 255 6.41 19.23 4.87
C THR A 255 6.13 19.60 6.35
N ASN A 256 6.26 18.64 7.27
CA ASN A 256 6.02 18.79 8.71
C ASN A 256 4.59 19.23 9.06
N ARG A 257 3.58 18.75 8.33
CA ARG A 257 2.16 18.92 8.69
C ARG A 257 1.58 17.60 9.15
N ASN A 258 0.86 17.62 10.27
CA ASN A 258 0.14 16.46 10.77
C ASN A 258 -1.04 16.16 9.84
N MET A 259 -0.79 15.32 8.86
CA MET A 259 -1.75 14.90 7.85
C MET A 259 -2.20 13.48 8.11
N PRO A 260 -3.44 13.13 7.73
CA PRO A 260 -3.86 11.76 7.84
C PRO A 260 -3.01 10.87 6.91
N VAL A 261 -2.81 9.63 7.33
CA VAL A 261 -2.24 8.57 6.50
C VAL A 261 -3.33 7.53 6.31
N GLN A 262 -3.98 7.57 5.14
CA GLN A 262 -5.21 6.82 4.89
C GLN A 262 -5.19 6.00 3.60
N HIS A 263 -4.06 5.86 2.91
CA HIS A 263 -4.03 5.13 1.64
C HIS A 263 -4.39 3.64 1.80
N HIS A 264 -4.07 3.03 2.94
CA HIS A 264 -4.54 1.67 3.25
C HIS A 264 -6.05 1.61 3.51
N VAL A 265 -6.62 2.64 4.15
CA VAL A 265 -8.06 2.80 4.36
C VAL A 265 -8.78 2.95 3.03
N THR A 266 -8.37 3.91 2.21
CA THR A 266 -9.07 4.21 0.95
C THR A 266 -8.92 3.08 -0.06
N ASN A 267 -7.76 2.44 -0.13
CA ASN A 267 -7.57 1.28 -1.00
C ASN A 267 -8.52 0.14 -0.63
N ILE A 268 -8.48 -0.34 0.62
CA ILE A 268 -9.24 -1.53 0.99
C ILE A 268 -10.74 -1.26 1.10
N ALA A 269 -11.16 -0.06 1.52
CA ALA A 269 -12.57 0.32 1.50
C ALA A 269 -13.13 0.41 0.06
N GLY A 270 -12.35 0.99 -0.86
CA GLY A 270 -12.70 1.00 -2.28
C GLY A 270 -12.83 -0.41 -2.86
N LEU A 271 -11.86 -1.29 -2.54
CA LEU A 271 -11.88 -2.69 -2.95
C LEU A 271 -13.12 -3.40 -2.40
N ALA A 272 -13.44 -3.21 -1.13
CA ALA A 272 -14.62 -3.81 -0.51
C ALA A 272 -15.92 -3.36 -1.19
N ALA A 273 -16.09 -2.06 -1.47
CA ALA A 273 -17.25 -1.58 -2.20
C ALA A 273 -17.42 -2.28 -3.55
N ILE A 274 -16.32 -2.42 -4.30
CA ILE A 274 -16.31 -3.04 -5.63
C ILE A 274 -16.57 -4.54 -5.60
N GLN A 275 -16.05 -5.25 -4.61
CA GLN A 275 -16.24 -6.70 -4.48
C GLN A 275 -17.65 -7.05 -3.99
N PHE A 276 -18.19 -6.29 -3.04
CA PHE A 276 -19.49 -6.59 -2.43
C PHE A 276 -20.68 -6.02 -3.19
N PHE A 277 -20.53 -4.96 -3.99
CA PHE A 277 -21.65 -4.40 -4.76
C PHE A 277 -22.29 -5.41 -5.74
N PRO A 278 -21.52 -6.18 -6.54
CA PRO A 278 -22.07 -7.29 -7.33
C PRO A 278 -22.85 -8.31 -6.51
N ILE A 279 -22.34 -8.66 -5.32
CA ILE A 279 -22.94 -9.65 -4.41
C ILE A 279 -24.28 -9.15 -3.89
N LEU A 280 -24.35 -7.87 -3.49
CA LEU A 280 -25.59 -7.21 -3.08
C LEU A 280 -26.64 -7.19 -4.22
N MET A 281 -26.18 -7.18 -5.47
CA MET A 281 -27.03 -7.29 -6.67
C MET A 281 -27.37 -8.75 -7.03
N GLY A 282 -27.01 -9.73 -6.21
CA GLY A 282 -27.27 -11.15 -6.45
C GLY A 282 -26.42 -11.75 -7.58
N LYS A 283 -25.22 -11.20 -7.81
CA LYS A 283 -24.28 -11.61 -8.85
C LYS A 283 -22.88 -11.79 -8.26
N THR A 284 -22.00 -12.40 -9.05
CA THR A 284 -20.57 -12.43 -8.75
C THR A 284 -19.87 -11.26 -9.42
N PHE A 285 -18.63 -10.98 -9.01
CA PHE A 285 -17.81 -9.97 -9.68
C PHE A 285 -17.66 -10.21 -11.20
N SER A 286 -17.57 -11.47 -11.63
CA SER A 286 -17.40 -11.82 -13.06
C SER A 286 -18.72 -11.83 -13.85
N THR A 287 -19.87 -12.00 -13.19
CA THR A 287 -21.18 -12.09 -13.84
C THR A 287 -21.99 -10.80 -13.77
N TYR A 288 -21.58 -9.83 -12.96
CA TYR A 288 -22.22 -8.51 -12.88
C TYR A 288 -21.83 -7.63 -14.06
N THR A 289 -22.81 -6.94 -14.66
CA THR A 289 -22.60 -5.97 -15.74
C THR A 289 -22.61 -4.56 -15.16
N TRP A 290 -21.47 -3.86 -15.27
CA TRP A 290 -21.34 -2.49 -14.80
C TRP A 290 -21.97 -1.54 -15.81
N THR A 291 -22.90 -0.72 -15.35
CA THR A 291 -23.61 0.27 -16.16
C THR A 291 -23.33 1.68 -15.64
N ALA A 292 -23.52 2.67 -16.52
CA ALA A 292 -23.35 4.06 -16.15
C ALA A 292 -24.29 4.42 -15.00
N THR A 293 -23.82 5.23 -14.05
CA THR A 293 -24.63 5.57 -12.86
C THR A 293 -25.91 6.34 -13.21
N SER A 294 -25.97 6.93 -14.40
CA SER A 294 -27.17 7.57 -14.95
C SER A 294 -28.31 6.59 -15.27
N THR A 295 -28.02 5.30 -15.44
CA THR A 295 -29.03 4.26 -15.72
C THR A 295 -29.43 3.49 -14.46
N TRP A 296 -28.88 3.82 -13.29
CA TRP A 296 -29.16 3.12 -12.05
C TRP A 296 -30.54 3.50 -11.52
N ASP A 297 -31.35 2.48 -11.25
CA ASP A 297 -32.65 2.62 -10.62
C ASP A 297 -32.54 2.73 -9.09
N SER A 298 -33.68 2.93 -8.42
CA SER A 298 -33.72 3.05 -6.96
C SER A 298 -33.18 1.83 -6.22
N HIS A 299 -33.36 0.62 -6.78
CA HIS A 299 -32.81 -0.60 -6.20
C HIS A 299 -31.28 -0.61 -6.26
N THR A 300 -30.70 -0.27 -7.41
CA THR A 300 -29.25 -0.21 -7.62
C THR A 300 -28.60 0.84 -6.72
N TRP A 301 -29.23 2.02 -6.58
CA TRP A 301 -28.76 3.04 -5.64
C TRP A 301 -28.83 2.60 -4.18
N LEU A 302 -29.86 1.82 -3.79
CA LEU A 302 -29.94 1.24 -2.46
C LEU A 302 -28.81 0.23 -2.22
N MET A 303 -28.49 -0.63 -3.19
CA MET A 303 -27.36 -1.55 -3.08
C MET A 303 -26.02 -0.82 -3.05
N ALA A 304 -25.89 0.29 -3.78
CA ALA A 304 -24.71 1.15 -3.71
C ALA A 304 -24.55 1.76 -2.31
N PHE A 305 -25.63 2.24 -1.70
CA PHE A 305 -25.64 2.72 -0.32
C PHE A 305 -25.16 1.64 0.67
N LEU A 306 -25.65 0.41 0.55
CA LEU A 306 -25.18 -0.71 1.37
C LEU A 306 -23.70 -1.02 1.13
N ALA A 307 -23.23 -0.96 -0.12
CA ALA A 307 -21.82 -1.11 -0.45
C ALA A 307 -20.95 0.00 0.19
N LEU A 308 -21.47 1.23 0.36
CA LEU A 308 -20.77 2.29 1.08
C LEU A 308 -20.69 2.03 2.59
N ILE A 309 -21.72 1.43 3.19
CA ILE A 309 -21.65 0.98 4.60
C ILE A 309 -20.56 -0.08 4.74
N ILE A 310 -20.52 -1.05 3.83
CA ILE A 310 -19.46 -2.08 3.80
C ILE A 310 -18.07 -1.42 3.65
N ALA A 311 -17.94 -0.43 2.76
CA ALA A 311 -16.71 0.35 2.60
C ALA A 311 -16.30 1.06 3.90
N ALA A 312 -17.26 1.64 4.63
CA ALA A 312 -17.02 2.26 5.93
C ALA A 312 -16.49 1.24 6.96
N VAL A 313 -17.11 0.06 7.02
CA VAL A 313 -16.69 -1.04 7.93
C VAL A 313 -15.27 -1.51 7.60
N PHE A 314 -14.96 -1.76 6.33
CA PHE A 314 -13.63 -2.18 5.92
C PHE A 314 -12.59 -1.06 6.05
N GLY A 315 -12.99 0.21 5.91
CA GLY A 315 -12.13 1.35 6.19
C GLY A 315 -11.77 1.46 7.67
N VAL A 316 -12.73 1.25 8.58
CA VAL A 316 -12.46 1.15 10.04
C VAL A 316 -11.57 -0.04 10.35
N PHE A 317 -11.88 -1.21 9.80
CA PHE A 317 -11.09 -2.42 9.98
C PHE A 317 -9.63 -2.20 9.57
N THR A 318 -9.38 -1.58 8.43
CA THR A 318 -8.02 -1.33 7.95
C THR A 318 -7.29 -0.22 8.69
N ALA A 319 -8.00 0.80 9.18
CA ALA A 319 -7.41 1.80 10.08
C ALA A 319 -6.94 1.15 11.40
N LEU A 320 -7.78 0.29 12.00
CA LEU A 320 -7.42 -0.47 13.20
C LEU A 320 -6.27 -1.45 12.95
N LEU A 321 -6.27 -2.10 11.80
CA LEU A 321 -5.21 -3.03 11.41
C LEU A 321 -3.88 -2.31 11.17
N GLY A 322 -3.89 -1.13 10.56
CA GLY A 322 -2.72 -0.28 10.40
C GLY A 322 -2.13 0.13 11.74
N GLU A 323 -2.97 0.59 12.67
CA GLU A 323 -2.54 0.91 14.04
C GLU A 323 -2.00 -0.31 14.78
N PHE A 324 -2.63 -1.48 14.63
CA PHE A 324 -2.14 -2.73 15.22
C PHE A 324 -0.75 -3.10 14.68
N CYS A 325 -0.54 -3.04 13.37
CA CYS A 325 0.75 -3.30 12.75
C CYS A 325 1.81 -2.28 13.16
N ALA A 326 1.42 -1.01 13.35
CA ALA A 326 2.32 0.04 13.85
C ALA A 326 2.80 -0.29 15.27
N ARG A 327 1.86 -0.58 16.17
CA ARG A 327 2.16 -0.97 17.56
C ARG A 327 2.99 -2.23 17.67
N LEU A 328 2.80 -3.17 16.74
CA LEU A 328 3.50 -4.44 16.73
C LEU A 328 4.93 -4.29 16.19
N TRP A 329 5.12 -3.71 15.00
CA TRP A 329 6.40 -3.77 14.29
C TRP A 329 7.15 -2.45 14.18
N TYR A 330 6.43 -1.34 13.99
CA TYR A 330 7.05 -0.02 13.85
C TYR A 330 7.51 0.51 15.21
N ASP A 331 6.59 0.60 16.18
CA ASP A 331 6.85 1.22 17.48
C ASP A 331 7.85 0.40 18.31
N ARG A 332 7.87 -0.93 18.15
CA ARG A 332 8.79 -1.83 18.89
C ARG A 332 10.16 -1.98 18.24
N GLY A 333 10.36 -1.26 17.14
CA GLY A 333 11.52 -1.41 16.28
C GLY A 333 12.52 -0.27 16.34
N THR A 334 13.68 -0.52 15.75
CA THR A 334 14.75 0.46 15.49
C THR A 334 14.67 1.08 14.09
N SER A 335 13.71 0.63 13.27
CA SER A 335 13.64 1.03 11.87
C SER A 335 12.22 1.01 11.33
N HIS A 336 12.00 1.58 10.14
CA HIS A 336 10.69 1.60 9.52
C HIS A 336 10.25 0.20 9.05
N ILE A 337 9.13 -0.30 9.58
CA ILE A 337 8.35 -1.38 8.97
C ILE A 337 6.97 -0.76 8.71
N ASP A 338 6.57 -0.69 7.45
CA ASP A 338 5.44 0.11 7.00
C ASP A 338 4.09 -0.48 7.45
N PRO A 339 3.38 0.17 8.41
CA PRO A 339 2.09 -0.35 8.88
C PRO A 339 0.99 -0.38 7.81
N PRO A 340 0.87 0.62 6.90
CA PRO A 340 -0.05 0.58 5.78
C PRO A 340 0.13 -0.62 4.84
N ALA A 341 1.36 -0.97 4.45
CA ALA A 341 1.60 -2.11 3.58
C ALA A 341 1.11 -3.42 4.21
N ALA A 342 1.36 -3.62 5.51
CA ALA A 342 0.82 -4.77 6.22
C ALA A 342 -0.73 -4.76 6.24
N SER A 343 -1.33 -3.59 6.50
CA SER A 343 -2.78 -3.43 6.52
C SER A 343 -3.43 -3.65 5.15
N ILE A 344 -2.81 -3.18 4.06
CA ILE A 344 -3.29 -3.40 2.68
C ILE A 344 -3.21 -4.88 2.33
N TRP A 345 -2.07 -5.54 2.59
CA TRP A 345 -1.91 -6.95 2.27
C TRP A 345 -2.97 -7.82 2.97
N LEU A 346 -3.07 -7.69 4.30
CA LEU A 346 -4.02 -8.44 5.10
C LEU A 346 -5.46 -8.07 4.74
N GLY A 347 -5.73 -6.77 4.60
CA GLY A 347 -7.07 -6.25 4.28
C GLY A 347 -7.56 -6.68 2.91
N ASN A 348 -6.72 -6.65 1.88
CA ASN A 348 -7.03 -7.16 0.55
C ASN A 348 -7.40 -8.64 0.62
N THR A 349 -6.54 -9.46 1.21
CA THR A 349 -6.74 -10.91 1.34
C THR A 349 -8.06 -11.23 2.04
N VAL A 350 -8.38 -10.51 3.12
CA VAL A 350 -9.64 -10.66 3.85
C VAL A 350 -10.84 -10.27 2.97
N VAL A 351 -10.80 -9.11 2.30
CA VAL A 351 -11.91 -8.65 1.46
C VAL A 351 -12.20 -9.64 0.34
N VAL A 352 -11.19 -10.05 -0.43
CA VAL A 352 -11.40 -10.96 -1.58
C VAL A 352 -11.83 -12.35 -1.12
N SER A 353 -11.27 -12.86 -0.02
CA SER A 353 -11.67 -14.16 0.53
C SER A 353 -13.11 -14.14 1.04
N LEU A 354 -13.51 -13.07 1.74
CA LEU A 354 -14.88 -12.91 2.20
C LEU A 354 -15.85 -12.75 1.03
N ALA A 355 -15.52 -11.92 0.04
CA ALA A 355 -16.35 -11.75 -1.15
C ALA A 355 -16.57 -13.08 -1.88
N MET A 356 -15.53 -13.91 -2.01
CA MET A 356 -15.66 -15.26 -2.58
C MET A 356 -16.60 -16.17 -1.79
N LEU A 357 -16.60 -16.09 -0.45
CA LEU A 357 -17.48 -16.90 0.40
C LEU A 357 -18.98 -16.52 0.24
N PHE A 358 -19.25 -15.29 -0.20
CA PHE A 358 -20.61 -14.78 -0.42
C PHE A 358 -21.01 -14.71 -1.91
N SER A 359 -20.13 -15.12 -2.83
CA SER A 359 -20.35 -15.07 -4.29
C SER A 359 -21.01 -16.34 -4.84
#